data_AF-A0A855XSQ0-F1
#
_entry.id   AF-A0A855XSQ0-F1
#
_cell.length_a   1.000
_cell.length_b   1.000
_cell.length_c   1.000
_cell.angle_alpha   90.00
_cell.angle_beta   90.00
_cell.angle_gamma   90.00
#
_symmetry.space_group_name_H-M   'P 1'
#
loop_
_entity.id
_entity.type
_entity.pdbx_description
1 polymer ?
#
loop_
_entity_poly.entity_id
_entity_poly.type
_entity_poly.pdbx_seq_one_letter_code
_entity_poly.pdbx_strand_id
1 'polypeptide(L)'
;MNLFHIQSTLQEVDWTASFLENNFIGIGWPATGDLEHESTEEWKAQLVQRYRIGKAELSDVLDTLHTFVYIMQDGDYVLINDDEWAYVGDLGDYFYDDSNGTGEEYICHRRGVTWLGRIPLAELNDKVLALVSHYSIIAKFEHPITQAQLEPWVSITSVATEGDNHSSVRVDEGTIQEALNVLKKALHSEEEDLRIRAAAAILQYVHEMNNS
;
A
#
# COMPACT_ATOMS: atom_id res chain seq x y z
N MET A 1 15.61 -8.55 3.55
CA MET A 1 14.97 -7.63 4.49
C MET A 1 15.67 -6.26 4.48
N ASN A 2 15.34 -5.49 3.47
CA ASN A 2 15.55 -4.05 3.37
C ASN A 2 14.22 -3.34 3.65
N LEU A 3 14.27 -2.02 3.80
CA LEU A 3 13.10 -1.16 3.84
C LEU A 3 13.21 -0.16 2.69
N PHE A 4 12.13 0.01 1.94
CA PHE A 4 12.02 0.99 0.88
C PHE A 4 10.84 1.92 1.15
N HIS A 5 10.93 3.15 0.65
CA HIS A 5 9.77 4.01 0.48
C HIS A 5 9.48 4.18 -1.01
N ILE A 6 8.20 4.20 -1.35
CA ILE A 6 7.72 4.44 -2.69
C ILE A 6 6.69 5.56 -2.64
N GLN A 7 6.84 6.52 -3.54
CA GLN A 7 5.84 7.57 -3.72
C GLN A 7 4.54 6.97 -4.26
N SER A 8 3.44 7.25 -3.56
CA SER A 8 2.09 6.89 -4.02
C SER A 8 1.52 7.91 -5.00
N THR A 9 2.01 9.15 -4.98
CA THR A 9 1.65 10.17 -5.97
C THR A 9 2.59 10.10 -7.16
N LEU A 10 2.09 9.58 -8.28
CA LEU A 10 2.85 9.41 -9.53
C LEU A 10 2.15 10.17 -10.66
N GLN A 11 2.89 11.01 -11.36
CA GLN A 11 2.34 11.86 -12.45
C GLN A 11 1.10 12.66 -12.02
N GLU A 12 1.16 13.25 -10.81
CA GLU A 12 0.06 14.05 -10.20
C GLU A 12 -1.19 13.25 -9.79
N VAL A 13 -1.18 11.92 -9.93
CA VAL A 13 -2.26 11.03 -9.49
C VAL A 13 -1.86 10.33 -8.20
N ASP A 14 -2.71 10.39 -7.18
CA ASP A 14 -2.54 9.65 -5.92
C ASP A 14 -3.05 8.20 -6.08
N TRP A 15 -2.13 7.24 -5.99
CA TRP A 15 -2.40 5.81 -6.10
C TRP A 15 -2.59 5.12 -4.76
N THR A 16 -2.55 5.84 -3.63
CA THR A 16 -2.59 5.26 -2.28
C THR A 16 -3.79 4.33 -2.11
N ALA A 17 -5.00 4.78 -2.45
CA ALA A 17 -6.21 3.96 -2.35
C ALA A 17 -6.12 2.69 -3.21
N SER A 18 -5.65 2.82 -4.46
CA SER A 18 -5.52 1.68 -5.38
C SER A 18 -4.50 0.66 -4.88
N PHE A 19 -3.35 1.11 -4.36
CA PHE A 19 -2.31 0.24 -3.79
C PHE A 19 -2.79 -0.52 -2.56
N LEU A 20 -3.53 0.16 -1.67
CA LEU A 20 -4.07 -0.42 -0.44
C LEU A 20 -5.20 -1.42 -0.75
N GLU A 21 -6.18 -1.04 -1.57
CA GLU A 21 -7.35 -1.87 -1.86
C GLU A 21 -7.01 -3.12 -2.70
N ASN A 22 -6.05 -2.98 -3.62
CA ASN A 22 -5.69 -4.06 -4.55
C ASN A 22 -4.39 -4.79 -4.16
N ASN A 23 -3.80 -4.49 -3.00
CA ASN A 23 -2.63 -5.18 -2.44
C ASN A 23 -1.43 -5.22 -3.39
N PHE A 24 -1.09 -4.08 -3.99
CA PHE A 24 0.09 -3.95 -4.83
C PHE A 24 0.72 -2.57 -4.69
N ILE A 25 1.95 -2.45 -5.16
CA ILE A 25 2.61 -1.18 -5.49
C ILE A 25 3.11 -1.25 -6.92
N GLY A 26 3.32 -0.10 -7.56
CA GLY A 26 3.89 -0.11 -8.88
C GLY A 26 4.45 1.19 -9.37
N ILE A 27 5.19 1.09 -10.47
CA ILE A 27 5.74 2.20 -11.24
C ILE A 27 5.35 2.01 -12.71
N GLY A 28 5.37 3.11 -13.47
CA GLY A 28 4.87 3.09 -14.84
C GLY A 28 5.92 3.36 -15.90
N TRP A 29 6.09 2.42 -16.85
CA TRP A 29 6.95 2.53 -18.03
C TRP A 29 6.49 1.55 -19.14
N PRO A 30 5.20 1.52 -19.54
CA PRO A 30 4.60 0.46 -20.34
C PRO A 30 5.26 0.22 -21.70
N ALA A 31 5.95 1.22 -22.26
CA ALA A 31 6.63 1.02 -23.53
C ALA A 31 7.90 0.17 -23.41
N THR A 32 8.40 -0.10 -22.20
CA THR A 32 9.52 -1.03 -21.96
C THR A 32 9.10 -2.49 -22.01
N GLY A 33 7.80 -2.79 -21.88
CA GLY A 33 7.35 -4.17 -21.72
C GLY A 33 7.82 -4.77 -20.39
N ASP A 34 7.71 -6.10 -20.28
CA ASP A 34 8.19 -6.83 -19.11
C ASP A 34 9.72 -6.87 -19.06
N LEU A 35 10.28 -6.56 -17.87
CA LEU A 35 11.70 -6.40 -17.65
C LEU A 35 12.35 -7.54 -16.85
N GLU A 36 11.59 -8.52 -16.35
CA GLU A 36 12.09 -9.59 -15.44
C GLU A 36 13.35 -10.33 -15.97
N HIS A 37 13.44 -10.48 -17.29
CA HIS A 37 14.47 -11.28 -17.95
C HIS A 37 15.38 -10.48 -18.89
N GLU A 38 15.26 -9.16 -18.88
CA GLU A 38 15.90 -8.25 -19.85
C GLU A 38 17.15 -7.60 -19.23
N SER A 39 18.23 -7.44 -20.00
CA SER A 39 19.44 -6.80 -19.47
C SER A 39 19.29 -5.28 -19.33
N THR A 40 20.00 -4.68 -18.37
CA THR A 40 19.99 -3.22 -18.14
C THR A 40 20.36 -2.40 -19.39
N GLU A 41 21.21 -2.94 -20.27
CA GLU A 41 21.57 -2.28 -21.53
C GLU A 41 20.41 -2.29 -22.55
N GLU A 42 19.63 -3.37 -22.59
CA GLU A 42 18.43 -3.47 -23.41
C GLU A 42 17.38 -2.46 -22.93
N TRP A 43 17.16 -2.34 -21.62
CA TRP A 43 16.22 -1.36 -21.05
C TRP A 43 16.57 0.06 -21.47
N LYS A 44 17.85 0.41 -21.36
CA LYS A 44 18.35 1.74 -21.71
C LYS A 44 18.13 2.04 -23.19
N ALA A 45 18.40 1.09 -24.07
CA ALA A 45 18.12 1.23 -25.50
C ALA A 45 16.62 1.43 -25.77
N GLN A 46 15.77 0.63 -25.11
CA GLN A 46 14.32 0.72 -25.23
C GLN A 46 13.77 2.07 -24.74
N LEU A 47 14.24 2.56 -23.59
CA LEU A 47 13.84 3.84 -23.01
C LEU A 47 14.24 5.03 -23.90
N VAL A 48 15.48 5.05 -24.39
CA VAL A 48 15.97 6.12 -25.29
C VAL A 48 15.24 6.10 -26.63
N GLN A 49 14.87 4.92 -27.13
CA GLN A 49 14.14 4.79 -28.40
C GLN A 49 12.68 5.25 -28.29
N ARG A 50 12.01 4.93 -27.17
CA ARG A 50 10.56 5.10 -27.01
C ARG A 50 10.15 6.38 -26.30
N TYR A 51 11.04 6.94 -25.48
CA TYR A 51 10.79 8.15 -24.71
C TYR A 51 11.78 9.25 -25.07
N ARG A 52 11.31 10.50 -25.10
CA ARG A 52 12.16 11.68 -25.34
C ARG A 52 12.66 12.25 -24.01
N ILE A 53 13.41 11.44 -23.27
CA ILE A 53 13.94 11.80 -21.95
C ILE A 53 15.37 12.36 -22.02
N GLY A 54 15.67 13.32 -21.14
CA GLY A 54 17.00 13.90 -21.03
C GLY A 54 18.02 12.91 -20.43
N LYS A 55 19.32 13.17 -20.57
CA LYS A 55 20.38 12.28 -20.01
C LYS A 55 20.30 12.13 -18.49
N ALA A 56 20.00 13.20 -17.77
CA ALA A 56 19.89 13.16 -16.30
C ALA A 56 18.67 12.35 -15.86
N GLU A 57 17.50 12.70 -16.41
CA GLU A 57 16.24 11.99 -16.21
C GLU A 57 16.34 10.50 -16.56
N LEU A 58 17.03 10.15 -17.66
CA LEU A 58 17.27 8.76 -18.04
C LEU A 58 18.03 7.98 -16.96
N SER A 59 18.99 8.61 -16.27
CA SER A 59 19.72 7.94 -15.18
C SER A 59 18.77 7.63 -14.03
N ASP A 60 17.97 8.62 -13.61
CA ASP A 60 17.02 8.46 -12.49
C ASP A 60 15.96 7.39 -12.81
N VAL A 61 15.47 7.35 -14.05
CA VAL A 61 14.52 6.34 -14.52
C VAL A 61 15.14 4.94 -14.51
N LEU A 62 16.37 4.79 -15.01
CA LEU A 62 17.09 3.52 -15.00
C LEU A 62 17.34 3.04 -13.56
N ASP A 63 17.76 3.92 -12.67
CA ASP A 63 18.00 3.59 -11.26
C ASP A 63 16.70 3.18 -10.56
N THR A 64 15.59 3.86 -10.87
CA THR A 64 14.25 3.52 -10.36
C THR A 64 13.80 2.14 -10.83
N LEU A 65 13.85 1.88 -12.15
CA LEU A 65 13.47 0.57 -12.72
C LEU A 65 14.36 -0.55 -12.20
N HIS A 66 15.67 -0.33 -12.16
CA HIS A 66 16.63 -1.33 -11.67
C HIS A 66 16.39 -1.64 -10.20
N THR A 67 16.11 -0.61 -9.39
CA THR A 67 15.78 -0.80 -7.98
C THR A 67 14.50 -1.61 -7.83
N PHE A 68 13.45 -1.23 -8.55
CA PHE A 68 12.15 -1.89 -8.45
C PHE A 68 12.16 -3.35 -8.92
N VAL A 69 12.80 -3.64 -10.05
CA VAL A 69 12.77 -4.97 -10.68
C VAL A 69 13.82 -5.90 -10.05
N TYR A 70 15.04 -5.41 -9.79
CA TYR A 70 16.17 -6.29 -9.43
C TYR A 70 16.72 -6.11 -8.01
N ILE A 71 16.57 -4.94 -7.38
CA ILE A 71 17.11 -4.72 -6.03
C ILE A 71 16.09 -5.08 -4.95
N MET A 72 14.84 -4.67 -5.13
CA MET A 72 13.74 -5.07 -4.26
C MET A 72 13.46 -6.55 -4.46
N GLN A 73 13.24 -7.27 -3.36
CA GLN A 73 13.01 -8.71 -3.35
C GLN A 73 11.78 -9.06 -2.53
N ASP A 74 11.24 -10.26 -2.75
CA ASP A 74 10.23 -10.85 -1.87
C ASP A 74 10.74 -10.89 -0.41
N GLY A 75 9.87 -10.51 0.53
CA GLY A 75 10.21 -10.36 1.94
C GLY A 75 11.05 -9.12 2.27
N ASP A 76 11.11 -8.11 1.39
CA ASP A 76 11.54 -6.75 1.78
C ASP A 76 10.33 -5.91 2.20
N TYR A 77 10.54 -4.91 3.04
CA TYR A 77 9.45 -4.02 3.46
C TYR A 77 9.34 -2.78 2.57
N VAL A 78 8.10 -2.33 2.39
CA VAL A 78 7.77 -1.08 1.70
C VAL A 78 6.96 -0.15 2.59
N LEU A 79 7.22 1.15 2.44
CA LEU A 79 6.42 2.24 2.93
C LEU A 79 5.82 3.00 1.76
N ILE A 80 4.52 3.28 1.85
CA ILE A 80 3.89 4.39 1.14
C ILE A 80 3.30 5.34 2.19
N ASN A 81 3.02 6.58 1.83
CA ASN A 81 2.37 7.50 2.77
C ASN A 81 1.39 8.42 2.07
N ASP A 82 0.36 8.82 2.81
CA ASP A 82 -0.45 9.99 2.51
C ASP A 82 -0.01 11.15 3.44
N ASP A 83 -0.87 12.16 3.62
CA ASP A 83 -0.59 13.32 4.47
C ASP A 83 -0.65 13.02 5.98
N GLU A 84 -1.22 11.89 6.39
CA GLU A 84 -1.48 11.54 7.80
C GLU A 84 -0.76 10.25 8.23
N TRP A 85 -0.70 9.25 7.35
CA TRP A 85 -0.28 7.89 7.66
C TRP A 85 0.85 7.42 6.75
N ALA A 86 1.78 6.66 7.33
CA ALA A 86 2.67 5.77 6.61
C ALA A 86 2.19 4.33 6.71
N TYR A 87 2.01 3.67 5.58
CA TYR A 87 1.53 2.29 5.47
C TYR A 87 2.72 1.36 5.24
N VAL A 88 2.85 0.34 6.09
CA VAL A 88 3.92 -0.65 6.03
C VAL A 88 3.39 -1.90 5.35
N GLY A 89 4.12 -2.42 4.37
CA GLY A 89 3.80 -3.67 3.69
C GLY A 89 5.00 -4.59 3.53
N ASP A 90 4.73 -5.89 3.43
CA ASP A 90 5.67 -6.92 3.02
C ASP A 90 5.57 -7.13 1.50
N LEU A 91 6.68 -6.99 0.79
CA LEU A 91 6.74 -7.08 -0.66
C LEU A 91 6.74 -8.53 -1.13
N GLY A 92 5.97 -8.80 -2.17
CA GLY A 92 6.04 -10.02 -2.94
C GLY A 92 6.85 -9.90 -4.22
N ASP A 93 6.69 -10.92 -5.06
CA ASP A 93 7.32 -11.02 -6.36
C ASP A 93 6.92 -9.88 -7.31
N TYR A 94 7.83 -9.60 -8.24
CA TYR A 94 7.59 -8.68 -9.34
C TYR A 94 6.71 -9.35 -10.40
N PHE A 95 5.84 -8.56 -11.02
CA PHE A 95 5.12 -8.95 -12.22
C PHE A 95 4.82 -7.74 -13.10
N TYR A 96 4.61 -8.00 -14.38
CA TYR A 96 4.22 -7.00 -15.36
C TYR A 96 2.73 -7.15 -15.72
N ASP A 97 1.99 -6.05 -15.68
CA ASP A 97 0.56 -6.00 -16.03
C ASP A 97 0.32 -5.00 -17.18
N ASP A 98 0.04 -5.52 -18.37
CA ASP A 98 -0.29 -4.75 -19.57
C ASP A 98 -1.81 -4.64 -19.85
N SER A 99 -2.65 -5.18 -18.96
CA SER A 99 -4.09 -5.29 -19.18
C SER A 99 -4.84 -3.96 -19.08
N ASN A 100 -4.21 -2.92 -18.53
CA ASN A 100 -4.86 -1.62 -18.27
C ASN A 100 -4.82 -0.62 -19.45
N GLY A 101 -4.29 -1.02 -20.61
CA GLY A 101 -4.70 -0.52 -21.94
C GLY A 101 -4.54 0.97 -22.28
N THR A 102 -3.66 1.26 -23.24
CA THR A 102 -3.77 2.34 -24.24
C THR A 102 -4.35 3.68 -23.76
N GLY A 103 -3.63 4.33 -22.86
CA GLY A 103 -3.84 5.69 -22.37
C GLY A 103 -2.62 6.03 -21.50
N GLU A 104 -2.35 7.30 -21.23
CA GLU A 104 -1.22 7.73 -20.39
C GLU A 104 -1.37 7.36 -18.90
N GLU A 105 -2.07 6.26 -18.58
CA GLU A 105 -2.21 5.75 -17.21
C GLU A 105 -1.58 4.36 -17.13
N TYR A 106 -0.51 4.30 -16.33
CA TYR A 106 0.78 3.75 -16.78
C TYR A 106 1.41 2.73 -15.82
N ILE A 107 0.80 2.38 -14.67
CA ILE A 107 1.41 1.50 -13.65
C ILE A 107 1.39 0.03 -14.07
N CYS A 108 2.40 -0.35 -14.86
CA CYS A 108 2.56 -1.67 -15.47
C CYS A 108 3.58 -2.56 -14.74
N HIS A 109 4.59 -1.98 -14.08
CA HIS A 109 5.52 -2.73 -13.26
C HIS A 109 5.00 -2.78 -11.83
N ARG A 110 4.71 -3.99 -11.34
CA ARG A 110 4.04 -4.16 -10.05
C ARG A 110 4.76 -5.17 -9.16
N ARG A 111 4.52 -5.03 -7.86
CA ARG A 111 4.81 -6.04 -6.85
C ARG A 111 3.59 -6.21 -5.97
N GLY A 112 3.27 -7.46 -5.64
CA GLY A 112 2.26 -7.74 -4.62
C GLY A 112 2.71 -7.18 -3.28
N VAL A 113 1.75 -6.78 -2.43
CA VAL A 113 2.04 -6.31 -1.07
C VAL A 113 1.07 -6.92 -0.09
N THR A 114 1.61 -7.51 0.97
CA THR A 114 0.82 -7.83 2.16
C THR A 114 0.92 -6.65 3.13
N TRP A 115 -0.13 -5.85 3.24
CA TRP A 115 -0.13 -4.69 4.14
C TRP A 115 -0.14 -5.13 5.60
N LEU A 116 0.86 -4.67 6.36
CA LEU A 116 1.12 -5.07 7.74
C LEU A 116 0.42 -4.13 8.74
N GLY A 117 0.33 -2.85 8.39
CA GLY A 117 -0.32 -1.85 9.24
C GLY A 117 -0.02 -0.43 8.79
N ARG A 118 -0.37 0.54 9.64
CA ARG A 118 -0.09 1.95 9.41
C ARG A 118 0.39 2.64 10.68
N ILE A 119 1.19 3.69 10.50
CA ILE A 119 1.82 4.48 11.55
C ILE A 119 1.45 5.95 11.29
N PRO A 120 0.97 6.72 12.27
CA PRO A 120 0.82 8.15 12.10
C PRO A 120 2.18 8.75 11.72
N LEU A 121 2.23 9.64 10.72
CA LEU A 121 3.51 10.25 10.29
C LEU A 121 4.25 10.93 11.45
N ALA A 122 3.50 11.52 12.40
CA ALA A 122 4.04 12.17 13.58
C ALA A 122 4.74 11.21 14.57
N GLU A 123 4.50 9.90 14.46
CA GLU A 123 5.11 8.88 15.32
C GLU A 123 6.30 8.18 14.65
N LEU A 124 6.59 8.48 13.38
CA LEU A 124 7.80 8.00 12.72
C LEU A 124 9.04 8.59 13.37
N ASN A 125 10.07 7.77 13.53
CA ASN A 125 11.37 8.30 13.94
C ASN A 125 12.02 9.11 12.82
N ASP A 126 12.99 9.96 13.19
CA ASP A 126 13.67 10.88 12.26
C ASP A 126 14.28 10.20 11.03
N LYS A 127 14.71 8.95 11.16
CA LYS A 127 15.35 8.20 10.06
C LYS A 127 14.32 7.77 9.02
N VAL A 128 13.18 7.26 9.48
CA VAL A 128 12.09 6.87 8.59
C VAL A 128 11.41 8.12 8.02
N LEU A 129 11.30 9.19 8.80
CA LEU A 129 10.81 10.47 8.30
C LEU A 129 11.71 11.03 7.17
N ALA A 130 13.04 10.92 7.30
CA ALA A 130 13.97 11.29 6.26
C ALA A 130 13.83 10.41 5.00
N LEU A 131 13.49 9.13 5.17
CA LEU A 131 13.21 8.21 4.06
C LEU A 131 11.94 8.63 3.30
N VAL A 132 10.82 8.84 3.98
CA VAL A 132 9.54 9.19 3.33
C VAL A 132 9.54 10.60 2.74
N SER A 133 10.41 11.48 3.22
CA SER A 133 10.61 12.84 2.70
C SER A 133 11.54 12.90 1.49
N HIS A 134 12.08 11.76 1.03
CA HIS A 134 12.98 11.73 -0.12
C HIS A 134 12.22 12.08 -1.41
N TYR A 135 12.86 12.85 -2.28
CA TYR A 135 12.22 13.30 -3.54
C TYR A 135 12.12 12.21 -4.61
N SER A 136 12.83 11.10 -4.41
CA SER A 136 12.91 10.01 -5.39
C SER A 136 11.63 9.19 -5.37
N ILE A 137 11.24 8.64 -6.52
CA ILE A 137 10.09 7.73 -6.60
C ILE A 137 10.29 6.52 -5.68
N ILE A 138 11.51 5.98 -5.64
CA ILE A 138 11.92 4.91 -4.73
C ILE A 138 13.13 5.38 -3.94
N ALA A 139 13.08 5.22 -2.62
CA ALA A 139 14.20 5.45 -1.73
C ALA A 139 14.46 4.21 -0.88
N LYS A 140 15.74 3.88 -0.67
CA LYS A 140 16.15 2.78 0.20
C LYS A 140 16.51 3.32 1.59
N PHE A 141 16.11 2.59 2.62
CA PHE A 141 16.56 2.87 3.98
C PHE A 141 18.03 2.49 4.16
N GLU A 142 18.87 3.49 4.42
CA GLU A 142 20.33 3.32 4.51
C GLU A 142 20.83 2.84 5.89
N HIS A 143 19.92 2.47 6.78
CA HIS A 143 20.23 1.99 8.12
C HIS A 143 19.75 0.55 8.33
N PRO A 144 20.33 -0.19 9.30
CA PRO A 144 19.77 -1.46 9.71
C PRO A 144 18.28 -1.34 10.04
N ILE A 145 17.47 -2.28 9.57
CA ILE A 145 16.01 -2.18 9.67
C ILE A 145 15.47 -2.09 11.11
N THR A 146 16.21 -2.62 12.08
CA THR A 146 15.91 -2.47 13.52
C THR A 146 15.91 -1.02 13.99
N GLN A 147 16.58 -0.11 13.26
CA GLN A 147 16.56 1.32 13.53
C GLN A 147 15.32 2.01 12.93
N ALA A 148 14.55 1.35 12.08
CA ALA A 148 13.25 1.85 11.63
C ALA A 148 12.18 1.74 12.73
N GLN A 149 12.38 0.87 13.73
CA GLN A 149 11.51 0.71 14.90
C GLN A 149 10.04 0.47 14.53
N LEU A 150 9.80 -0.34 13.49
CA LEU A 150 8.46 -0.63 12.95
C LEU A 150 7.75 -1.77 13.68
N GLU A 151 8.46 -2.51 14.54
CA GLU A 151 7.99 -3.73 15.20
C GLU A 151 6.68 -3.56 15.99
N PRO A 152 6.42 -2.44 16.71
CA PRO A 152 5.15 -2.24 17.40
C PRO A 152 3.94 -2.22 16.47
N TRP A 153 4.16 -1.89 15.19
CA TRP A 153 3.12 -1.64 14.19
C TRP A 153 2.97 -2.79 13.20
N VAL A 154 4.06 -3.51 12.95
CA VAL A 154 4.09 -4.71 12.08
C VAL A 154 3.55 -5.95 12.81
N SER A 155 3.67 -6.02 14.14
CA SER A 155 3.24 -7.20 14.92
C SER A 155 1.71 -7.38 15.03
N ILE A 156 0.92 -6.46 14.48
CA ILE A 156 -0.55 -6.53 14.52
C ILE A 156 -1.09 -7.55 13.50
N THR A 157 -0.30 -7.91 12.48
CA THR A 157 -0.72 -8.83 11.39
C THR A 157 -0.04 -10.20 11.41
N SER A 158 1.06 -10.38 12.16
CA SER A 158 1.81 -11.67 12.22
C SER A 158 1.10 -12.81 12.96
N VAL A 159 -0.16 -12.62 13.39
CA VAL A 159 -1.00 -13.66 14.02
C VAL A 159 -2.09 -14.18 13.05
N ALA A 160 -2.19 -13.63 11.83
CA ALA A 160 -3.25 -14.01 10.90
C ALA A 160 -2.78 -15.03 9.84
N THR A 161 -2.26 -16.18 10.27
CA THR A 161 -2.27 -17.42 9.45
C THR A 161 -2.02 -18.64 10.34
N GLU A 162 -3.00 -18.95 11.19
CA GLU A 162 -3.58 -20.29 11.39
C GLU A 162 -4.53 -20.25 12.59
N GLY A 163 -5.82 -20.31 12.28
CA GLY A 163 -6.90 -20.50 13.26
C GLY A 163 -7.45 -19.19 13.85
N ASP A 164 -8.75 -18.97 13.60
CA ASP A 164 -9.68 -18.19 14.43
C ASP A 164 -9.04 -17.43 15.59
N ASN A 165 -8.97 -16.10 15.48
CA ASN A 165 -9.19 -15.21 16.61
C ASN A 165 -9.26 -13.74 16.15
N HIS A 166 -10.47 -13.20 16.19
CA HIS A 166 -10.75 -11.78 16.37
C HIS A 166 -9.77 -11.16 17.38
N SER A 167 -8.78 -10.38 16.92
CA SER A 167 -8.12 -9.42 17.82
C SER A 167 -8.90 -8.12 17.76
N SER A 168 -9.92 -8.11 18.61
CA SER A 168 -10.72 -6.95 18.99
C SER A 168 -9.87 -5.68 19.06
N VAL A 169 -10.18 -4.69 18.22
CA VAL A 169 -10.34 -3.35 18.77
C VAL A 169 -11.33 -3.56 19.90
N ARG A 170 -10.88 -3.49 21.17
CA ARG A 170 -11.82 -3.46 22.30
C ARG A 170 -12.50 -2.12 22.25
N VAL A 171 -13.44 -1.99 21.32
CA VAL A 171 -14.48 -0.97 21.37
C VAL A 171 -15.12 -1.21 22.73
N ASP A 172 -15.01 -0.22 23.62
CA ASP A 172 -15.59 -0.35 24.93
C ASP A 172 -17.10 -0.54 24.81
N GLU A 173 -17.69 -1.25 25.77
CA GLU A 173 -19.14 -1.52 25.80
C GLU A 173 -19.98 -0.24 25.67
N GLY A 174 -19.45 0.91 26.13
CA GLY A 174 -20.09 2.21 25.99
C GLY A 174 -20.24 2.64 24.54
N THR A 175 -19.16 2.55 23.76
CA THR A 175 -19.16 2.86 22.33
C THR A 175 -20.06 1.92 21.53
N ILE A 176 -20.08 0.62 21.87
CA ILE A 176 -21.01 -0.35 21.26
C ILE A 176 -22.47 0.04 21.54
N GLN A 177 -22.77 0.40 22.79
CA GLN A 177 -24.11 0.79 23.19
C GLN A 177 -24.57 2.08 22.51
N GLU A 178 -23.67 3.02 22.28
CA GLU A 178 -23.94 4.25 21.53
C GLU A 178 -24.23 3.97 20.05
N ALA A 179 -23.41 3.15 19.40
CA ALA A 179 -23.64 2.72 18.01
C ALA A 179 -25.00 2.00 17.86
N LEU A 180 -25.32 1.08 18.76
CA LEU A 180 -26.62 0.40 18.78
C LEU A 180 -27.79 1.37 18.98
N ASN A 181 -27.61 2.42 19.78
CA ASN A 181 -28.64 3.44 19.97
C ASN A 181 -28.86 4.27 18.70
N VAL A 182 -27.80 4.59 17.95
CA VAL A 182 -27.92 5.27 16.65
C VAL A 182 -28.67 4.39 15.66
N LEU A 183 -28.32 3.10 15.55
CA LEU A 183 -28.98 2.16 14.66
C LEU A 183 -30.46 1.96 15.02
N LYS A 184 -30.80 1.85 16.32
CA LYS A 184 -32.19 1.75 16.80
C LYS A 184 -33.03 2.99 16.46
N LYS A 185 -32.44 4.18 16.49
CA LYS A 185 -33.11 5.41 16.03
C LYS A 185 -33.33 5.37 14.52
N ALA A 186 -32.32 4.93 13.75
CA ALA A 186 -32.38 4.84 12.31
C ALA A 186 -33.44 3.85 11.78
N LEU A 187 -33.81 2.82 12.55
CA LEU A 187 -34.94 1.93 12.23
C LEU A 187 -36.30 2.65 12.11
N HIS A 188 -36.44 3.82 12.75
CA HIS A 188 -37.65 4.64 12.71
C HIS A 188 -37.52 5.84 11.78
N SER A 189 -36.49 5.88 10.92
CA SER A 189 -36.33 6.96 9.93
C SER A 189 -37.43 6.91 8.88
N GLU A 190 -37.82 8.06 8.32
CA GLU A 190 -38.71 8.14 7.16
C GLU A 190 -38.02 7.63 5.88
N GLU A 191 -36.68 7.64 5.85
CA GLU A 191 -35.87 7.14 4.74
C GLU A 191 -35.77 5.61 4.73
N GLU A 192 -36.27 4.99 3.67
CA GLU A 192 -36.30 3.53 3.50
C GLU A 192 -34.91 2.91 3.47
N ASP A 193 -33.99 3.48 2.71
CA ASP A 193 -32.61 3.00 2.60
C ASP A 193 -31.90 3.02 3.96
N LEU A 194 -32.15 4.07 4.76
CA LEU A 194 -31.55 4.19 6.09
C LEU A 194 -32.10 3.13 7.06
N ARG A 195 -33.41 2.85 7.00
CA ARG A 195 -34.02 1.77 7.78
C ARG A 195 -33.45 0.41 7.40
N ILE A 196 -33.28 0.12 6.11
CA ILE A 196 -32.76 -1.17 5.62
C ILE A 196 -31.30 -1.36 6.07
N ARG A 197 -30.45 -0.33 5.93
CA ARG A 197 -29.06 -0.39 6.37
C ARG A 197 -28.96 -0.59 7.89
N ALA A 198 -29.79 0.11 8.66
CA ALA A 198 -29.82 -0.05 10.11
C ALA A 198 -30.25 -1.47 10.54
N ALA A 199 -31.26 -2.03 9.89
CA ALA A 199 -31.71 -3.40 10.14
C ALA A 199 -30.63 -4.43 9.81
N ALA A 200 -29.98 -4.30 8.65
CA ALA A 200 -28.90 -5.20 8.24
C ALA A 200 -27.72 -5.18 9.22
N ALA A 201 -27.28 -4.00 9.65
CA ALA A 201 -26.18 -3.84 10.60
C ALA A 201 -26.49 -4.46 11.97
N ILE A 202 -27.71 -4.32 12.48
CA ILE A 202 -28.13 -4.94 13.75
C ILE A 202 -28.15 -6.47 13.64
N LEU A 203 -28.66 -7.02 12.53
CA LEU A 203 -28.71 -8.47 12.33
C LEU A 203 -27.31 -9.07 12.24
N GLN A 204 -26.40 -8.37 11.57
CA GLN A 204 -25.00 -8.77 11.47
C GLN A 204 -24.33 -8.79 12.86
N TYR A 205 -24.52 -7.73 13.67
CA TYR A 205 -24.01 -7.68 15.04
C TYR A 205 -24.54 -8.84 15.91
N VAL A 206 -25.83 -9.18 15.81
CA VAL A 206 -26.41 -10.32 16.53
C VAL A 206 -25.86 -11.66 16.02
N HIS A 207 -25.60 -11.79 14.72
CA HIS A 207 -25.00 -12.99 14.15
C HIS A 207 -23.57 -13.21 14.67
N GLU A 208 -22.77 -12.14 14.72
CA GLU A 208 -21.40 -12.16 15.24
C GLU A 208 -21.38 -12.48 16.74
N MET A 209 -22.34 -11.98 17.53
CA MET A 209 -22.48 -12.31 18.96
C MET A 209 -22.90 -13.76 19.23
N ASN A 210 -23.70 -14.39 18.36
CA ASN A 210 -24.17 -15.77 18.56
C ASN A 210 -23.13 -16.82 18.13
N ASN A 211 -22.15 -16.42 17.31
CA ASN A 211 -21.07 -17.27 16.84
C ASN A 211 -19.75 -17.05 17.63
N SER A 212 -19.75 -16.14 18.62
CA SER A 212 -18.66 -15.92 19.58
C SER A 212 -18.94 -16.62 20.91
#